data_AF-R4KME6-F1
#
_entry.id   AF-R4KME6-F1
#
_cell.length_a   1.000
_cell.length_b   1.000
_cell.length_c   1.000
_cell.angle_alpha   90.00
_cell.angle_beta   90.00
_cell.angle_gamma   90.00
#
_symmetry.space_group_name_H-M   'P 1'
#
loop_
_entity.id
_entity.type
_entity.pdbx_description
1 polymer ?
#
loop_
_entity_poly.entity_id
_entity_poly.type
_entity_poly.pdbx_seq_one_letter_code
_entity_poly.pdbx_strand_id
1 'polypeptide(L)'
;MLLNVEELAKKDRLTYADMADALEYLYKLDYHPVAVKFFWDEAEYNNFQAEKLPGPKMTVCQIALASRMNNFIVKANEDNLMCGNAKTCLGLRAPSDDEVDGHVKYTADWDHAKDCLLAKPMLPLGKLKGFMTAPLAKTPVDPDVVFMVTNVLQAYHIMNDYIGGKKVPTLQFNHTVNSAVCGGMVYCYNEQKPNMNTMCAGSYTSGKTEKGELNVFIPGKDIGILAQQLIRRTAKYGGPSMVGSPGQEWPGLHVCKKCPMVRFKDAE
;
A
#
# COMPACT_ATOMS: atom_id res chain seq x y z
N MET A 1 18.91 -12.49 -8.86
CA MET A 1 18.63 -13.78 -8.20
C MET A 1 17.26 -14.22 -8.66
N LEU A 2 17.13 -15.40 -9.27
CA LEU A 2 15.83 -15.90 -9.73
C LEU A 2 15.06 -16.44 -8.52
N LEU A 3 13.86 -15.93 -8.28
CA LEU A 3 13.01 -16.38 -7.18
C LEU A 3 12.63 -17.86 -7.36
N ASN A 4 12.97 -18.73 -6.39
CA ASN A 4 12.59 -20.15 -6.44
C ASN A 4 11.15 -20.33 -5.93
N VAL A 5 10.18 -20.18 -6.84
CA VAL A 5 8.75 -20.24 -6.50
C VAL A 5 8.32 -21.61 -5.98
N GLU A 6 8.91 -22.70 -6.49
CA GLU A 6 8.59 -24.05 -6.04
C GLU A 6 9.03 -24.30 -4.59
N GLU A 7 10.18 -23.76 -4.21
CA GLU A 7 10.68 -23.82 -2.84
C GLU A 7 9.79 -22.99 -1.90
N LEU A 8 9.45 -21.76 -2.30
CA LEU A 8 8.53 -20.91 -1.52
C LEU A 8 7.16 -21.58 -1.34
N ALA A 9 6.66 -22.28 -2.35
CA ALA A 9 5.38 -22.99 -2.28
C ALA A 9 5.38 -24.18 -1.31
N LYS A 10 6.55 -24.70 -0.94
CA LYS A 10 6.71 -25.81 0.02
C LYS A 10 6.92 -25.34 1.46
N LYS A 11 7.14 -24.04 1.70
CA LYS A 11 7.33 -23.50 3.04
C LYS A 11 6.00 -23.49 3.81
N ASP A 12 6.00 -24.06 5.01
CA ASP A 12 4.83 -24.01 5.91
C ASP A 12 4.51 -22.59 6.37
N ARG A 13 5.56 -21.77 6.57
CA ARG A 13 5.45 -20.36 6.95
C ARG A 13 6.41 -19.52 6.13
N LEU A 14 5.88 -18.45 5.54
CA LEU A 14 6.67 -17.44 4.85
C LEU A 14 7.17 -16.41 5.88
N THR A 15 8.43 -15.99 5.73
CA THR A 15 8.95 -14.80 6.42
C THR A 15 8.50 -13.54 5.68
N TYR A 16 8.63 -12.35 6.28
CA TYR A 16 8.35 -11.11 5.56
C TYR A 16 9.31 -10.86 4.38
N ALA A 17 10.56 -11.35 4.47
CA ALA A 17 11.49 -11.39 3.35
C ALA A 17 10.95 -12.25 2.19
N ASP A 18 10.50 -13.48 2.48
CA ASP A 18 9.90 -14.36 1.46
C ASP A 18 8.68 -13.71 0.80
N MET A 19 7.83 -13.06 1.60
CA MET A 19 6.64 -12.36 1.10
C MET A 19 7.02 -11.18 0.22
N ALA A 20 7.96 -10.34 0.66
CA ALA A 20 8.43 -9.19 -0.10
C ALA A 20 9.05 -9.61 -1.43
N ASP A 21 9.95 -10.60 -1.42
CA ASP A 21 10.57 -11.15 -2.62
C ASP A 21 9.53 -11.69 -3.61
N ALA A 22 8.53 -12.41 -3.11
CA ALA A 22 7.43 -12.90 -3.93
C ALA A 22 6.59 -11.77 -4.54
N LEU A 23 6.21 -10.77 -3.73
CA LEU A 23 5.42 -9.63 -4.20
C LEU A 23 6.18 -8.81 -5.25
N GLU A 24 7.42 -8.42 -4.95
CA GLU A 24 8.26 -7.60 -5.84
C GLU A 24 8.54 -8.33 -7.16
N TYR A 25 9.02 -9.58 -7.08
CA TYR A 25 9.47 -10.30 -8.27
C TYR A 25 8.32 -10.79 -9.15
N LEU A 26 7.21 -11.25 -8.55
CA LEU A 26 6.09 -11.82 -9.30
C LEU A 26 5.11 -10.76 -9.79
N TYR A 27 4.85 -9.69 -9.03
CA TYR A 27 4.07 -8.56 -9.53
C TYR A 27 4.90 -7.54 -10.33
N LYS A 28 6.23 -7.71 -10.41
CA LYS A 28 7.12 -6.78 -11.11
C LYS A 28 7.02 -5.36 -10.54
N LEU A 29 6.96 -5.25 -9.22
CA LEU A 29 6.82 -3.96 -8.54
C LEU A 29 8.06 -3.11 -8.77
N ASP A 30 7.86 -1.81 -9.02
CA ASP A 30 8.95 -0.85 -9.15
C ASP A 30 9.54 -0.42 -7.79
N TYR A 31 8.81 -0.71 -6.70
CA TYR A 31 9.15 -0.27 -5.34
C TYR A 31 8.90 -1.37 -4.31
N HIS A 32 9.59 -1.27 -3.18
CA HIS A 32 9.37 -2.20 -2.06
C HIS A 32 7.96 -2.03 -1.46
N PRO A 33 7.25 -3.12 -1.14
CA PRO A 33 6.11 -3.08 -0.24
C PRO A 33 6.55 -2.50 1.11
N VAL A 34 5.74 -1.61 1.67
CA VAL A 34 6.04 -0.87 2.90
C VAL A 34 5.20 -1.41 4.04
N ALA A 35 5.85 -2.05 5.00
CA ALA A 35 5.29 -2.34 6.31
C ALA A 35 5.03 -1.03 7.08
N VAL A 36 3.84 -0.89 7.65
CA VAL A 36 3.43 0.24 8.48
C VAL A 36 2.99 -0.28 9.85
N LYS A 37 3.52 0.32 10.92
CA LYS A 37 3.14 0.04 12.31
C LYS A 37 2.67 1.32 13.00
N PHE A 38 1.56 1.26 13.71
CA PHE A 38 1.08 2.32 14.59
C PHE A 38 1.47 2.03 16.04
N PHE A 39 2.05 3.02 16.71
CA PHE A 39 2.42 2.94 18.12
C PHE A 39 1.39 3.66 18.97
N TRP A 40 0.80 2.92 19.91
CA TRP A 40 -0.21 3.42 20.85
C TRP A 40 0.37 3.64 22.24
N ASP A 41 1.48 2.98 22.53
CA ASP A 41 2.26 3.15 23.74
C ASP A 41 3.48 4.05 23.47
N GLU A 42 3.72 4.97 24.41
CA GLU A 42 4.79 5.97 24.30
C GLU A 42 6.17 5.32 24.49
N ALA A 43 6.28 4.35 25.40
CA ALA A 43 7.54 3.67 25.66
C ALA A 43 7.92 2.77 24.47
N GLU A 44 6.95 2.09 23.86
CA GLU A 44 7.16 1.30 22.64
C GLU A 44 7.71 2.17 21.50
N TYR A 45 7.08 3.33 21.24
CA TYR A 45 7.55 4.27 20.22
C TYR A 45 8.97 4.80 20.50
N ASN A 46 9.24 5.19 21.74
CA ASN A 46 10.53 5.76 22.11
C ASN A 46 11.65 4.72 22.06
N ASN A 47 11.39 3.48 22.48
CA ASN A 47 12.35 2.39 22.46
C ASN A 47 12.57 1.79 21.07
N PHE A 48 11.62 1.96 20.14
CA PHE A 48 11.77 1.48 18.77
C PHE A 48 12.97 2.12 18.07
N GLN A 49 13.87 1.29 17.55
CA GLN A 49 15.08 1.72 16.84
C GLN A 49 14.82 1.80 15.33
N ALA A 50 14.70 3.02 14.81
CA ALA A 50 14.62 3.28 13.37
C ALA A 50 16.01 3.61 12.79
N GLU A 51 16.20 3.36 11.50
CA GLU A 51 17.43 3.75 10.80
C GLU A 51 17.48 5.25 10.51
N LYS A 52 16.31 5.87 10.33
CA LYS A 52 16.16 7.30 10.02
C LYS A 52 15.00 7.93 10.78
N LEU A 53 15.12 9.23 10.99
CA LEU A 53 14.05 10.12 11.44
C LEU A 53 13.89 11.23 10.39
N PRO A 54 12.67 11.79 10.21
CA PRO A 54 12.50 12.98 9.38
C PRO A 54 13.33 14.15 9.91
N GLY A 55 14.23 14.69 9.09
CA GLY A 55 15.03 15.87 9.45
C GLY A 55 14.15 17.11 9.55
N PRO A 56 13.60 17.61 8.42
CA PRO A 56 12.50 18.56 8.44
C PRO A 56 11.14 17.87 8.68
N LYS A 57 10.10 18.67 8.91
CA LYS A 57 8.72 18.19 8.84
C LYS A 57 8.42 17.69 7.43
N MET A 58 7.84 16.50 7.31
CA MET A 58 7.56 15.81 6.05
C MET A 58 6.08 15.41 5.94
N THR A 59 5.67 15.03 4.75
CA THR A 59 4.39 14.34 4.54
C THR A 59 4.53 12.85 4.83
N VAL A 60 3.43 12.16 5.19
CA VAL A 60 3.41 10.68 5.28
C VAL A 60 3.88 10.03 3.98
N CYS A 61 3.55 10.63 2.83
CA CYS A 61 3.97 10.15 1.52
C CYS A 61 5.50 10.17 1.34
N GLN A 62 6.19 11.21 1.83
CA GLN A 62 7.65 11.28 1.81
C GLN A 62 8.31 10.30 2.80
N ILE A 63 7.68 10.09 3.96
CA ILE A 63 8.17 9.12 4.95
C ILE A 63 8.08 7.70 4.36
N ALA A 64 6.93 7.34 3.78
CA ALA A 64 6.77 6.05 3.09
C ALA A 64 7.69 5.90 1.87
N LEU A 65 7.99 7.00 1.16
CA LEU A 65 8.97 7.02 0.07
C LEU A 65 10.35 6.54 0.54
N ALA A 66 10.82 7.01 1.69
CA ALA A 66 12.13 6.60 2.22
C ALA A 66 12.23 5.09 2.43
N SER A 67 11.13 4.42 2.80
CA SER A 67 11.09 2.96 2.88
C SER A 67 10.97 2.31 1.50
N ARG A 68 10.05 2.77 0.64
CA ARG A 68 9.78 2.10 -0.64
C ARG A 68 10.87 2.25 -1.70
N MET A 69 11.64 3.35 -1.68
CA MET A 69 12.66 3.68 -2.67
C MET A 69 14.10 3.66 -2.12
N ASN A 70 14.30 4.07 -0.87
CA ASN A 70 15.64 4.16 -0.27
C ASN A 70 15.92 3.02 0.72
N ASN A 71 15.00 2.06 0.84
CA ASN A 71 15.14 0.88 1.69
C ASN A 71 15.43 1.26 3.17
N PHE A 72 14.87 2.36 3.69
CA PHE A 72 15.06 2.79 5.08
C PHE A 72 13.90 2.41 6.02
N ILE A 73 14.23 2.01 7.24
CA ILE A 73 13.27 1.95 8.36
C ILE A 73 13.18 3.34 8.99
N VAL A 74 12.00 3.93 8.98
CA VAL A 74 11.76 5.30 9.47
C VAL A 74 10.69 5.27 10.55
N LYS A 75 10.90 6.00 11.66
CA LYS A 75 9.83 6.31 12.61
C LYS A 75 9.53 7.80 12.61
N ALA A 76 8.28 8.15 12.84
CA ALA A 76 7.80 9.53 12.88
C ALA A 76 6.62 9.69 13.83
N ASN A 77 6.49 10.88 14.41
CA ASN A 77 5.34 11.28 15.23
C ASN A 77 4.72 12.59 14.70
N GLU A 78 3.85 13.21 15.50
CA GLU A 78 3.20 14.47 15.13
C GLU A 78 4.18 15.60 14.79
N ASP A 79 5.26 15.72 15.53
CA ASP A 79 6.25 16.80 15.36
C ASP A 79 7.00 16.66 14.04
N ASN A 80 7.05 15.45 13.47
CA ASN A 80 7.64 15.21 12.17
C ASN A 80 6.69 15.50 10.99
N LEU A 81 5.40 15.75 11.22
CA LEU A 81 4.40 15.84 10.15
C LEU A 81 4.05 17.28 9.77
N MET A 82 4.01 17.53 8.46
CA MET A 82 3.59 18.80 7.86
C MET A 82 2.16 18.77 7.32
N CYS A 83 1.69 17.64 6.81
CA CYS A 83 0.40 17.56 6.11
C CYS A 83 -0.78 17.54 7.10
N GLY A 84 -1.62 18.59 7.08
CA GLY A 84 -2.81 18.68 7.93
C GLY A 84 -3.79 17.51 7.76
N ASN A 85 -4.05 17.10 6.51
CA ASN A 85 -4.89 15.94 6.19
C ASN A 85 -4.36 14.65 6.86
N ALA A 86 -3.05 14.44 6.83
CA ALA A 86 -2.44 13.29 7.47
C ALA A 86 -2.56 13.35 8.99
N LYS A 87 -2.36 14.52 9.60
CA LYS A 87 -2.58 14.70 11.04
C LYS A 87 -4.01 14.39 11.45
N THR A 88 -4.99 14.81 10.64
CA THR A 88 -6.42 14.54 10.90
C THR A 88 -6.73 13.05 10.77
N CYS A 89 -6.34 12.41 9.65
CA CYS A 89 -6.54 10.96 9.47
C CYS A 89 -5.83 10.13 10.55
N LEU A 90 -4.62 10.51 10.97
CA LEU A 90 -3.88 9.82 12.02
C LEU A 90 -4.37 10.13 13.44
N GLY A 91 -5.43 10.93 13.60
CA GLY A 91 -5.97 11.29 14.91
C GLY A 91 -5.04 12.17 15.75
N LEU A 92 -4.07 12.85 15.13
CA LEU A 92 -3.12 13.73 15.79
C LEU A 92 -3.69 15.14 16.01
N ARG A 93 -4.70 15.51 15.24
CA ARG A 93 -5.48 16.73 15.43
C ARG A 93 -6.95 16.49 15.12
N ALA A 94 -7.83 17.29 15.71
CA ALA A 94 -9.23 17.30 15.33
C ALA A 94 -9.42 17.97 13.95
N PRO A 95 -10.45 17.58 13.17
CA PRO A 95 -10.92 18.35 12.03
C PRO A 95 -11.20 19.81 12.42
N SER A 96 -10.90 20.74 11.52
CA SER A 96 -11.02 22.19 11.76
C SER A 96 -11.68 22.89 10.58
N ASP A 97 -12.37 24.01 10.83
CA ASP A 97 -12.97 24.83 9.77
C ASP A 97 -11.92 25.32 8.75
N ASP A 98 -10.71 25.68 9.18
CA ASP A 98 -9.58 26.00 8.28
C ASP A 98 -9.24 24.84 7.31
N GLU A 99 -9.43 23.59 7.75
CA GLU A 99 -9.23 22.43 6.87
C GLU A 99 -10.40 22.29 5.91
N VAL A 100 -11.64 22.55 6.35
CA VAL A 100 -12.83 22.58 5.51
C VAL A 100 -12.67 23.62 4.39
N ASP A 101 -12.24 24.84 4.74
CA ASP A 101 -11.99 25.93 3.79
C ASP A 101 -11.00 25.49 2.69
N GLY A 102 -9.93 24.78 3.08
CA GLY A 102 -8.95 24.21 2.15
C GLY A 102 -9.51 23.14 1.19
N HIS A 103 -10.66 22.55 1.51
CA HIS A 103 -11.32 21.51 0.71
C HIS A 103 -12.48 22.03 -0.15
N VAL A 104 -13.01 23.24 0.10
CA VAL A 104 -14.13 23.81 -0.67
C VAL A 104 -13.88 23.79 -2.18
N LYS A 105 -12.63 23.98 -2.61
CA LYS A 105 -12.22 23.89 -4.03
C LYS A 105 -12.48 22.54 -4.71
N TYR A 106 -12.80 21.49 -3.94
CA TYR A 106 -13.10 20.15 -4.43
C TYR A 106 -14.58 19.78 -4.26
N THR A 107 -15.40 20.64 -3.66
CA THR A 107 -16.79 20.35 -3.29
C THR A 107 -17.72 21.44 -3.82
N ALA A 108 -19.03 21.20 -3.70
CA ALA A 108 -20.05 22.14 -4.17
C ALA A 108 -20.11 23.40 -3.29
N ASP A 109 -19.98 23.22 -1.97
CA ASP A 109 -20.05 24.27 -0.96
C ASP A 109 -19.27 23.84 0.29
N TRP A 110 -19.33 24.70 1.31
CA TRP A 110 -18.63 24.53 2.58
C TRP A 110 -19.20 23.38 3.43
N ASP A 111 -20.52 23.23 3.49
CA ASP A 111 -21.15 22.15 4.25
C ASP A 111 -20.79 20.78 3.65
N HIS A 112 -20.79 20.66 2.32
CA HIS A 112 -20.32 19.45 1.64
C HIS A 112 -18.81 19.23 1.83
N ALA A 113 -17.98 20.28 1.90
CA ALA A 113 -16.56 20.15 2.27
C ALA A 113 -16.39 19.58 3.68
N LYS A 114 -17.24 20.00 4.62
CA LYS A 114 -17.25 19.51 5.99
C LYS A 114 -17.66 18.04 6.04
N ASP A 115 -18.71 17.65 5.33
CA ASP A 115 -19.12 16.25 5.20
C ASP A 115 -18.01 15.39 4.60
N CYS A 116 -17.35 15.86 3.53
CA CYS A 116 -16.21 15.18 2.92
C CYS A 116 -15.03 15.01 3.89
N LEU A 117 -14.77 16.02 4.73
CA LEU A 117 -13.72 15.96 5.74
C LEU A 117 -14.05 14.95 6.83
N LEU A 118 -15.29 14.97 7.34
CA LEU A 118 -15.74 14.09 8.42
C LEU A 118 -15.92 12.63 7.97
N ALA A 119 -16.16 12.39 6.67
CA ALA A 119 -16.18 11.05 6.09
C ALA A 119 -14.79 10.39 5.98
N LYS A 120 -13.71 11.13 6.21
CA LYS A 120 -12.36 10.56 6.16
C LYS A 120 -12.15 9.54 7.28
N PRO A 121 -11.46 8.42 6.99
CA PRO A 121 -10.98 7.52 8.03
C PRO A 121 -10.08 8.29 9.02
N MET A 122 -10.38 8.15 10.30
CA MET A 122 -9.63 8.77 11.38
C MET A 122 -9.27 7.72 12.44
N LEU A 123 -8.03 7.76 12.93
CA LEU A 123 -7.64 7.03 14.13
C LEU A 123 -8.19 7.76 15.38
N PRO A 124 -8.27 7.09 16.54
CA PRO A 124 -8.73 7.71 17.77
C PRO A 124 -7.92 8.97 18.14
N LEU A 125 -8.61 10.08 18.34
CA LEU A 125 -8.01 11.39 18.59
C LEU A 125 -7.08 11.37 19.82
N GLY A 126 -5.86 11.86 19.64
CA GLY A 126 -4.83 12.01 20.68
C GLY A 126 -4.24 10.69 21.20
N LYS A 127 -4.56 9.54 20.58
CA LYS A 127 -4.10 8.23 21.04
C LYS A 127 -2.82 7.75 20.36
N LEU A 128 -2.63 8.06 19.07
CA LEU A 128 -1.44 7.66 18.34
C LEU A 128 -0.20 8.39 18.87
N LYS A 129 0.87 7.66 19.19
CA LYS A 129 2.16 8.23 19.66
C LYS A 129 3.16 8.43 18.53
N GLY A 130 3.07 7.57 17.53
CA GLY A 130 3.83 7.68 16.31
C GLY A 130 3.57 6.48 15.41
N PHE A 131 4.30 6.40 14.32
CA PHE A 131 4.25 5.29 13.40
C PHE A 131 5.63 4.99 12.83
N MET A 132 5.78 3.80 12.28
CA MET A 132 6.94 3.38 11.53
C MET A 132 6.54 3.00 10.11
N THR A 133 7.43 3.29 9.17
CA THR A 133 7.45 2.67 7.84
C THR A 133 8.75 1.88 7.67
N ALA A 134 8.66 0.69 7.10
CA ALA A 134 9.80 -0.16 6.80
C ALA A 134 9.60 -0.88 5.46
N PRO A 135 10.65 -1.18 4.70
CA PRO A 135 10.58 -2.15 3.60
C PRO A 135 10.14 -3.49 4.20
N LEU A 136 9.12 -4.12 3.63
CA LEU A 136 8.51 -5.34 4.17
C LEU A 136 9.56 -6.42 4.40
N ALA A 137 10.52 -6.58 3.49
CA ALA A 137 11.55 -7.60 3.58
C ALA A 137 12.37 -7.57 4.89
N LYS A 138 12.50 -6.40 5.51
CA LYS A 138 13.28 -6.21 6.74
C LYS A 138 12.49 -5.55 7.87
N THR A 139 11.16 -5.65 7.84
CA THR A 139 10.35 -5.13 8.95
C THR A 139 10.73 -5.86 10.25
N PRO A 140 11.08 -5.14 11.34
CA PRO A 140 11.46 -5.75 12.61
C PRO A 140 10.26 -6.14 13.46
N VAL A 141 9.04 -5.76 13.06
CA VAL A 141 7.79 -6.00 13.78
C VAL A 141 6.70 -6.45 12.81
N ASP A 142 5.65 -7.04 13.36
CA ASP A 142 4.43 -7.35 12.63
C ASP A 142 3.75 -6.03 12.18
N PRO A 143 3.59 -5.78 10.87
CA PRO A 143 2.94 -4.57 10.39
C PRO A 143 1.44 -4.62 10.68
N ASP A 144 0.86 -3.45 10.89
CA ASP A 144 -0.58 -3.27 10.95
C ASP A 144 -1.18 -3.15 9.53
N VAL A 145 -0.44 -2.52 8.62
CA VAL A 145 -0.80 -2.34 7.21
C VAL A 145 0.44 -2.55 6.33
N VAL A 146 0.26 -3.16 5.16
CA VAL A 146 1.26 -3.17 4.09
C VAL A 146 0.79 -2.28 2.95
N PHE A 147 1.53 -1.20 2.72
CA PHE A 147 1.29 -0.20 1.69
C PHE A 147 2.17 -0.48 0.46
N MET A 148 1.58 -0.43 -0.74
CA MET A 148 2.29 -0.60 -2.00
C MET A 148 1.89 0.53 -2.95
N VAL A 149 2.87 1.04 -3.70
CA VAL A 149 2.63 1.86 -4.89
C VAL A 149 2.75 0.93 -6.08
N THR A 150 1.72 0.88 -6.91
CA THR A 150 1.59 -0.09 -8.01
C THR A 150 1.02 0.61 -9.22
N ASN A 151 1.26 0.12 -10.43
CA ASN A 151 0.45 0.54 -11.57
C ASN A 151 -0.97 -0.08 -11.53
N VAL A 152 -1.85 0.35 -12.43
CA VAL A 152 -3.25 -0.11 -12.50
C VAL A 152 -3.37 -1.62 -12.70
N LEU A 153 -2.52 -2.21 -13.56
CA LEU A 153 -2.56 -3.63 -13.86
C LEU A 153 -2.13 -4.47 -12.66
N GLN A 154 -1.04 -4.07 -11.99
CA GLN A 154 -0.57 -4.64 -10.73
C GLN A 154 -1.65 -4.64 -9.66
N ALA A 155 -2.30 -3.48 -9.44
CA ALA A 155 -3.34 -3.34 -8.44
C ALA A 155 -4.50 -4.33 -8.67
N TYR A 156 -4.99 -4.44 -9.91
CA TYR A 156 -6.07 -5.37 -10.26
C TYR A 156 -5.73 -6.81 -9.90
N HIS A 157 -4.50 -7.25 -10.21
CA HIS A 157 -4.09 -8.62 -9.97
C HIS A 157 -3.74 -8.91 -8.51
N ILE A 158 -3.22 -7.93 -7.78
CA ILE A 158 -3.08 -8.00 -6.32
C ILE A 158 -4.46 -8.20 -5.67
N MET A 159 -5.46 -7.43 -6.09
CA MET A 159 -6.82 -7.57 -5.56
C MET A 159 -7.44 -8.93 -5.89
N ASN A 160 -7.23 -9.45 -7.09
CA ASN A 160 -7.68 -10.80 -7.47
C ASN A 160 -7.03 -11.90 -6.61
N ASP A 161 -5.74 -11.79 -6.30
CA ASP A 161 -5.09 -12.73 -5.40
C ASP A 161 -5.55 -12.58 -3.95
N TYR A 162 -5.82 -11.35 -3.50
CA TYR A 162 -6.43 -11.14 -2.18
C TYR A 162 -7.82 -11.79 -2.10
N ILE A 163 -8.68 -11.59 -3.11
CA ILE A 163 -10.01 -12.23 -3.27
C ILE A 163 -9.87 -13.75 -3.21
N GLY A 164 -8.95 -14.32 -4.01
CA GLY A 164 -8.71 -15.76 -4.06
C GLY A 164 -8.20 -16.34 -2.74
N GLY A 165 -7.25 -15.66 -2.09
CA GLY A 165 -6.67 -16.07 -0.82
C GLY A 165 -7.66 -15.99 0.34
N LYS A 166 -8.45 -14.91 0.40
CA LYS A 166 -9.48 -14.70 1.43
C LYS A 166 -10.79 -15.44 1.15
N LYS A 167 -10.94 -16.01 -0.05
CA LYS A 167 -12.14 -16.72 -0.52
C LYS A 167 -13.41 -15.86 -0.42
N VAL A 168 -13.28 -14.60 -0.81
CA VAL A 168 -14.40 -13.65 -0.87
C VAL A 168 -14.76 -13.38 -2.33
N PRO A 169 -16.01 -13.03 -2.66
CA PRO A 169 -16.41 -12.80 -4.05
C PRO A 169 -16.11 -11.38 -4.55
N THR A 170 -16.06 -10.39 -3.66
CA THR A 170 -15.90 -8.96 -4.00
C THR A 170 -15.17 -8.20 -2.89
N LEU A 171 -14.68 -7.00 -3.21
CA LEU A 171 -14.07 -6.05 -2.27
C LEU A 171 -14.83 -4.72 -2.30
N GLN A 172 -14.74 -3.98 -1.19
CA GLN A 172 -15.23 -2.61 -1.07
C GLN A 172 -14.05 -1.72 -0.69
N PHE A 173 -13.98 -0.55 -1.29
CA PHE A 173 -12.91 0.41 -1.09
C PHE A 173 -13.48 1.73 -0.59
N ASN A 174 -12.65 2.50 0.11
CA ASN A 174 -13.00 3.85 0.53
C ASN A 174 -12.06 4.86 -0.12
N HIS A 175 -12.64 5.69 -0.98
CA HIS A 175 -11.96 6.75 -1.69
C HIS A 175 -12.52 8.10 -1.26
N THR A 176 -11.66 8.95 -0.69
CA THR A 176 -12.03 10.27 -0.17
C THR A 176 -11.42 11.39 -1.00
N VAL A 177 -11.93 12.61 -0.83
CA VAL A 177 -11.26 13.83 -1.30
C VAL A 177 -9.95 13.98 -0.52
N ASN A 178 -8.83 13.94 -1.24
CA ASN A 178 -7.48 13.96 -0.66
C ASN A 178 -7.24 12.80 0.35
N SER A 179 -6.12 12.82 1.06
CA SER A 179 -5.76 11.80 2.06
C SER A 179 -5.57 10.38 1.50
N ALA A 180 -5.14 10.26 0.24
CA ALA A 180 -5.03 8.97 -0.44
C ALA A 180 -4.17 7.93 0.31
N VAL A 181 -2.98 8.35 0.80
CA VAL A 181 -2.06 7.48 1.53
C VAL A 181 -2.44 7.35 3.00
N CYS A 182 -2.50 8.46 3.74
CA CYS A 182 -2.80 8.45 5.17
C CYS A 182 -4.20 7.92 5.48
N GLY A 183 -5.23 8.38 4.77
CA GLY A 183 -6.59 7.86 4.91
C GLY A 183 -6.73 6.41 4.44
N GLY A 184 -6.00 6.01 3.39
CA GLY A 184 -5.96 4.62 2.93
C GLY A 184 -5.38 3.66 3.96
N MET A 185 -4.25 4.04 4.60
CA MET A 185 -3.66 3.29 5.71
C MET A 185 -4.63 3.18 6.89
N VAL A 186 -5.25 4.29 7.28
CA VAL A 186 -6.17 4.35 8.42
C VAL A 186 -7.45 3.55 8.17
N TYR A 187 -8.02 3.62 6.96
CA TYR A 187 -9.14 2.76 6.60
C TYR A 187 -8.77 1.29 6.68
N CYS A 188 -7.64 0.91 6.09
CA CYS A 188 -7.17 -0.47 6.08
C CYS A 188 -6.97 -1.00 7.51
N TYR A 189 -6.42 -0.16 8.39
CA TYR A 189 -6.25 -0.48 9.81
C TYR A 189 -7.58 -0.60 10.57
N ASN A 190 -8.46 0.39 10.46
CA ASN A 190 -9.72 0.41 11.20
C ASN A 190 -10.65 -0.74 10.77
N GLU A 191 -10.80 -0.92 9.46
CA GLU A 191 -11.75 -1.89 8.91
C GLU A 191 -11.18 -3.30 8.79
N GLN A 192 -9.85 -3.43 8.86
CA GLN A 192 -9.15 -4.68 8.62
C GLN A 192 -9.52 -5.30 7.25
N LYS A 193 -9.68 -4.43 6.24
CA LYS A 193 -10.02 -4.72 4.85
C LYS A 193 -8.97 -4.10 3.92
N PRO A 194 -8.73 -4.67 2.72
CA PRO A 194 -7.84 -4.03 1.76
C PRO A 194 -8.45 -2.70 1.28
N ASN A 195 -7.60 -1.80 0.80
CA ASN A 195 -8.05 -0.58 0.14
C ASN A 195 -7.22 -0.27 -1.09
N MET A 196 -7.79 0.51 -2.00
CA MET A 196 -7.12 1.01 -3.19
C MET A 196 -7.56 2.44 -3.48
N ASN A 197 -6.60 3.36 -3.57
CA ASN A 197 -6.85 4.78 -3.81
C ASN A 197 -6.06 5.29 -5.00
N THR A 198 -6.64 6.23 -5.75
CA THR A 198 -5.88 7.05 -6.70
C THR A 198 -4.97 8.04 -5.96
N MET A 199 -4.12 8.75 -6.70
CA MET A 199 -3.19 9.71 -6.10
C MET A 199 -3.89 11.00 -5.70
N CYS A 200 -3.73 11.42 -4.44
CA CYS A 200 -3.96 12.83 -4.07
C CYS A 200 -2.71 13.67 -4.40
N ALA A 201 -2.84 15.01 -4.35
CA ALA A 201 -1.73 15.93 -4.66
C ALA A 201 -0.45 15.63 -3.85
N GLY A 202 -0.57 15.32 -2.56
CA GLY A 202 0.57 14.94 -1.72
C GLY A 202 1.17 13.60 -2.13
N SER A 203 0.34 12.60 -2.45
CA SER A 203 0.80 11.29 -2.92
C SER A 203 1.58 11.42 -4.22
N TYR A 204 1.09 12.25 -5.15
CA TYR A 204 1.74 12.51 -6.43
C TYR A 204 3.05 13.29 -6.28
N THR A 205 2.97 14.53 -5.78
CA THR A 205 4.11 15.45 -5.78
C THR A 205 5.15 15.13 -4.71
N SER A 206 4.71 14.86 -3.48
CA SER A 206 5.59 14.59 -2.34
C SER A 206 5.99 13.11 -2.29
N GLY A 207 5.06 12.22 -2.61
CA GLY A 207 5.32 10.77 -2.71
C GLY A 207 6.10 10.36 -3.95
N LYS A 208 6.34 11.26 -4.92
CA LYS A 208 7.09 11.00 -6.17
C LYS A 208 6.53 9.81 -6.93
N THR A 209 5.22 9.85 -7.18
CA THR A 209 4.51 8.80 -7.92
C THR A 209 4.16 9.27 -9.32
N GLU A 210 3.97 8.32 -10.23
CA GLU A 210 3.63 8.58 -11.63
C GLU A 210 2.11 8.53 -11.90
N LYS A 211 1.69 9.08 -13.04
CA LYS A 211 0.25 9.23 -13.38
C LYS A 211 -0.50 7.91 -13.50
N GLY A 212 0.20 6.82 -13.82
CA GLY A 212 -0.37 5.48 -13.96
C GLY A 212 -0.34 4.66 -12.66
N GLU A 213 0.11 5.25 -11.55
CA GLU A 213 0.26 4.56 -10.27
C GLU A 213 -0.95 4.76 -9.35
N LEU A 214 -1.18 3.76 -8.50
CA LEU A 214 -2.22 3.67 -7.48
C LEU A 214 -1.59 3.32 -6.13
N ASN A 215 -2.32 3.64 -5.07
CA ASN A 215 -1.98 3.25 -3.71
C ASN A 215 -2.78 2.01 -3.33
N VAL A 216 -2.11 0.94 -2.92
CA VAL A 216 -2.72 -0.32 -2.47
C VAL A 216 -2.38 -0.55 -1.00
N PHE A 217 -3.37 -0.96 -0.22
CA PHE A 217 -3.23 -1.23 1.22
C PHE A 217 -3.78 -2.61 1.53
N ILE A 218 -2.99 -3.44 2.22
CA ILE A 218 -3.38 -4.78 2.66
C ILE A 218 -3.26 -4.82 4.19
N PRO A 219 -4.25 -5.35 4.93
CA PRO A 219 -4.10 -5.54 6.37
C PRO A 219 -2.87 -6.41 6.65
N GLY A 220 -2.03 -6.00 7.61
CA GLY A 220 -0.76 -6.71 7.87
C GLY A 220 -0.96 -8.18 8.22
N LYS A 221 -2.05 -8.53 8.91
CA LYS A 221 -2.42 -9.93 9.19
C LYS A 221 -2.77 -10.77 7.95
N ASP A 222 -3.14 -10.12 6.84
CA ASP A 222 -3.57 -10.80 5.62
C ASP A 222 -2.46 -10.87 4.55
N ILE A 223 -1.32 -10.19 4.74
CA ILE A 223 -0.24 -10.16 3.74
C ILE A 223 0.29 -11.55 3.40
N GLY A 224 0.37 -12.43 4.41
CA GLY A 224 0.78 -13.82 4.22
C GLY A 224 -0.17 -14.60 3.33
N ILE A 225 -1.49 -14.40 3.48
CA ILE A 225 -2.52 -15.05 2.65
C ILE A 225 -2.41 -14.58 1.19
N LEU A 226 -2.20 -13.28 0.98
CA LEU A 226 -1.98 -12.71 -0.36
C LEU A 226 -0.74 -13.32 -1.02
N ALA A 227 0.40 -13.32 -0.33
CA ALA A 227 1.66 -13.85 -0.85
C ALA A 227 1.55 -15.36 -1.16
N GLN A 228 0.94 -16.14 -0.26
CA GLN A 228 0.70 -17.58 -0.47
C GLN A 228 -0.16 -17.84 -1.70
N GLN A 229 -1.23 -17.07 -1.90
CA GLN A 229 -2.08 -17.22 -3.08
C GLN A 229 -1.33 -16.91 -4.39
N LEU A 230 -0.54 -15.85 -4.39
CA LEU A 230 0.33 -15.48 -5.51
C LEU A 230 1.34 -16.59 -5.84
N ILE A 231 2.04 -17.10 -4.83
CA ILE A 231 3.03 -18.18 -4.96
C ILE A 231 2.36 -19.46 -5.46
N ARG A 232 1.28 -19.90 -4.82
CA ARG A 232 0.51 -21.10 -5.21
C ARG A 232 0.07 -21.01 -6.67
N ARG A 233 -0.51 -19.88 -7.08
CA ARG A 233 -0.96 -19.69 -8.47
C ARG A 233 0.22 -19.75 -9.43
N THR A 234 1.32 -19.11 -9.09
CA THR A 234 2.51 -19.06 -9.94
C THR A 234 3.11 -20.45 -10.11
N ALA A 235 3.27 -21.21 -9.02
CA ALA A 235 3.74 -22.60 -9.06
C ALA A 235 2.82 -23.51 -9.89
N LYS A 236 1.50 -23.36 -9.73
CA LYS A 236 0.52 -24.23 -10.43
C LYS A 236 0.35 -23.91 -11.91
N TYR A 237 0.43 -22.63 -12.28
CA TYR A 237 0.07 -22.15 -13.63
C TYR A 237 1.23 -21.53 -14.38
N GLY A 238 2.48 -21.74 -13.93
CA GLY A 238 3.70 -21.30 -14.60
C GLY A 238 3.90 -19.78 -14.67
N GLY A 239 3.18 -18.99 -13.85
CA GLY A 239 3.31 -17.54 -13.86
C GLY A 239 2.23 -16.80 -13.04
N PRO A 240 2.50 -15.57 -12.60
CA PRO A 240 1.49 -14.70 -12.03
C PRO A 240 0.42 -14.36 -13.08
N SER A 241 -0.74 -13.86 -12.65
CA SER A 241 -1.87 -13.62 -13.55
C SER A 241 -1.61 -12.55 -14.60
N MET A 242 -0.59 -11.71 -14.40
CA MET A 242 -0.33 -10.55 -15.24
C MET A 242 0.50 -10.87 -16.47
N VAL A 243 1.44 -11.81 -16.38
CA VAL A 243 2.44 -12.08 -17.42
C VAL A 243 2.14 -13.33 -18.24
N GLY A 244 0.92 -13.87 -18.16
CA GLY A 244 0.59 -15.10 -18.90
C GLY A 244 1.30 -16.36 -18.37
N SER A 245 1.03 -17.52 -18.99
CA SER A 245 1.79 -18.77 -18.79
C SER A 245 2.54 -19.06 -20.09
N PRO A 246 3.83 -19.41 -20.09
CA PRO A 246 4.72 -19.72 -18.96
C PRO A 246 5.49 -18.51 -18.38
N GLY A 247 4.93 -17.29 -18.49
CA GLY A 247 5.62 -16.05 -18.14
C GLY A 247 6.20 -15.35 -19.36
N GLN A 248 5.36 -14.60 -20.06
CA GLN A 248 5.78 -13.66 -21.10
C GLN A 248 6.58 -12.50 -20.51
N GLU A 249 7.30 -11.77 -21.37
CA GLU A 249 7.94 -10.52 -20.98
C GLU A 249 6.92 -9.54 -20.41
N TRP A 250 7.33 -8.76 -19.41
CA TRP A 250 6.51 -7.71 -18.80
C TRP A 250 6.66 -6.39 -19.57
N PRO A 251 5.58 -5.66 -19.91
CA PRO A 251 4.18 -5.89 -19.52
C PRO A 251 3.41 -6.95 -20.33
N GLY A 252 3.94 -7.40 -21.46
CA GLY A 252 3.41 -8.51 -22.26
C GLY A 252 2.17 -8.17 -23.07
N LEU A 253 2.01 -8.78 -24.26
CA LEU A 253 0.88 -8.52 -25.16
C LEU A 253 -0.37 -9.35 -24.81
N HIS A 254 -0.24 -10.43 -24.03
CA HIS A 254 -1.28 -11.45 -23.88
C HIS A 254 -1.70 -11.76 -22.43
N VAL A 255 -1.92 -10.69 -21.64
CA VAL A 255 -2.31 -10.74 -20.20
C VAL A 255 -3.49 -11.68 -19.92
N CYS A 256 -4.50 -11.73 -20.82
CA CYS A 256 -5.74 -12.51 -20.62
C CYS A 256 -5.58 -14.04 -20.87
N LYS A 257 -4.41 -14.54 -21.29
CA LYS A 257 -4.11 -15.97 -21.55
C LYS A 257 -4.96 -16.71 -22.61
N LYS A 258 -6.13 -16.20 -23.00
CA LYS A 258 -7.10 -16.87 -23.88
C LYS A 258 -7.60 -16.05 -25.06
N CYS A 259 -7.05 -14.86 -25.33
CA CYS A 259 -7.49 -14.07 -26.48
C CYS A 259 -7.05 -14.76 -27.78
N PRO A 260 -7.95 -15.43 -28.54
CA PRO A 260 -7.53 -16.08 -29.79
C PRO A 260 -7.05 -15.05 -30.84
N MET A 261 -7.30 -13.77 -30.61
CA MET A 261 -7.05 -12.65 -31.53
C MET A 261 -5.63 -12.09 -31.46
N VAL A 262 -4.83 -12.40 -30.43
CA VAL A 262 -3.45 -11.91 -30.30
C VAL A 262 -2.49 -13.07 -30.59
N ARG A 263 -2.54 -13.57 -31.83
CA ARG A 263 -1.61 -14.58 -32.35
C ARG A 263 -0.88 -13.98 -33.55
N PHE A 264 0.44 -13.86 -33.43
CA PHE A 264 1.29 -13.42 -34.52
C PHE A 264 1.82 -14.67 -35.23
N LYS A 265 1.86 -14.64 -36.55
CA LYS A 265 2.60 -15.59 -37.38
C LYS A 265 3.88 -14.89 -37.85
N ASP A 266 4.93 -15.65 -38.09
CA ASP A 266 6.14 -15.10 -38.70
C ASP A 266 5.81 -14.50 -40.07
N ALA A 267 6.45 -13.38 -40.38
CA ALA A 267 6.41 -12.85 -41.74
C ALA A 267 7.27 -13.76 -42.62
N GLU A 268 6.71 -14.19 -43.75
CA GLU A 268 7.44 -14.92 -44.81
C GLU A 268 8.51 -14.02 -45.46
#